data_AF-A0A0U1LJE6-F1
#
_entry.id   AF-A0A0U1LJE6-F1
#
_cell.length_a   1.000
_cell.length_b   1.000
_cell.length_c   1.000
_cell.angle_alpha   90.00
_cell.angle_beta   90.00
_cell.angle_gamma   90.00
#
_symmetry.space_group_name_H-M   'P 1'
#
loop_
_entity.id
_entity.type
_entity.pdbx_description
1 polymer ?
#
loop_
_entity_poly.entity_id
_entity_poly.type
_entity_poly.pdbx_seq_one_letter_code
_entity_poly.pdbx_strand_id
1 'polypeptide(L)'
;MAQSNWLSADDQLELLTLGSPDTYSFEPPYQSSHKEPDLVVEPLGAKYPTIVFECGWSETSKKLIEDMRIWILGGNPEVQLVFIAKFSRLTGSRIEGYVELYGRDENCQPTLLTRKDIFPASQSDIDSEPKIRITRGQLWGSYLPKGQNGSDHFDLPVNVFRHYARECISQLGCEPA
;
A
#
# COMPACT_ATOMS: atom_id res chain seq x y z
N MET A 1 -17.12 -1.07 -17.30
CA MET A 1 -16.12 -1.43 -16.28
C MET A 1 -15.90 -2.93 -16.38
N ALA A 2 -14.75 -3.38 -16.87
CA ALA A 2 -14.45 -4.80 -16.90
C ALA A 2 -14.23 -5.26 -15.45
N GLN A 3 -15.19 -6.00 -14.89
CA GLN A 3 -14.96 -6.74 -13.66
C GLN A 3 -13.80 -7.68 -13.94
N SER A 4 -12.71 -7.41 -13.25
CA SER A 4 -11.54 -8.22 -13.33
C SER A 4 -11.85 -9.46 -12.45
N ASN A 5 -12.07 -10.62 -13.06
CA ASN A 5 -12.29 -11.91 -12.37
C ASN A 5 -11.04 -12.45 -11.63
N TRP A 6 -10.33 -11.62 -10.84
CA TRP A 6 -9.00 -11.96 -10.29
C TRP A 6 -9.02 -12.43 -8.85
N LEU A 7 -9.82 -11.77 -8.01
CA LEU A 7 -10.21 -12.33 -6.73
C LEU A 7 -11.40 -13.24 -7.01
N SER A 8 -11.28 -14.51 -6.64
CA SER A 8 -12.43 -15.40 -6.65
C SER A 8 -13.53 -14.81 -5.75
N ALA A 9 -14.78 -15.24 -5.93
CA ALA A 9 -15.85 -14.82 -5.01
C ALA A 9 -15.49 -15.16 -3.55
N ASP A 10 -14.79 -16.27 -3.35
CA ASP A 10 -14.27 -16.69 -2.04
C ASP A 10 -13.17 -15.73 -1.56
N ASP A 11 -12.23 -15.33 -2.42
CA ASP A 11 -11.19 -14.35 -2.08
C ASP A 11 -11.83 -13.01 -1.65
N GLN A 12 -12.93 -12.58 -2.27
CA GLN A 12 -13.63 -11.34 -1.91
C GLN A 12 -14.38 -11.42 -0.58
N LEU A 13 -14.77 -12.64 -0.15
CA LEU A 13 -15.40 -12.87 1.15
C LEU A 13 -14.36 -12.97 2.28
N GLU A 14 -13.17 -13.46 1.96
CA GLU A 14 -12.13 -13.78 2.94
C GLU A 14 -10.99 -12.76 3.01
N LEU A 15 -10.82 -11.88 2.02
CA LEU A 15 -9.93 -10.71 2.09
C LEU A 15 -10.74 -9.44 2.32
N LEU A 16 -10.65 -8.92 3.53
CA LEU A 16 -11.28 -7.66 3.91
C LEU A 16 -10.41 -6.50 3.44
N THR A 17 -11.01 -5.55 2.74
CA THR A 17 -10.40 -4.24 2.46
C THR A 17 -11.11 -3.20 3.32
N LEU A 18 -10.42 -2.71 4.35
CA LEU A 18 -11.01 -1.86 5.39
C LEU A 18 -10.27 -0.54 5.45
N GLY A 19 -11.01 0.58 5.49
CA GLY A 19 -10.45 1.89 5.81
C GLY A 19 -10.41 2.08 7.32
N SER A 20 -9.25 2.48 7.87
CA SER A 20 -9.03 2.77 9.29
C SER A 20 -9.78 1.82 10.26
N PRO A 21 -9.51 0.50 10.20
CA PRO A 21 -10.35 -0.49 10.89
C PRO A 21 -10.25 -0.38 12.42
N ASP A 22 -9.05 -0.16 12.95
CA ASP A 22 -8.75 0.02 14.37
C ASP A 22 -7.27 0.43 14.57
N THR A 23 -6.88 0.66 15.83
CA THR A 23 -5.49 0.80 16.26
C THR A 23 -4.87 -0.58 16.54
N TYR A 24 -3.73 -0.86 15.89
CA TYR A 24 -2.93 -2.05 16.12
C TYR A 24 -1.83 -1.77 17.15
N SER A 25 -1.61 -2.73 18.04
CA SER A 25 -0.53 -2.72 19.03
C SER A 25 0.47 -3.82 18.70
N PHE A 26 1.74 -3.62 19.04
CA PHE A 26 2.82 -4.53 18.62
C PHE A 26 3.52 -5.20 19.80
N GLU A 27 4.24 -6.29 19.51
CA GLU A 27 5.07 -6.97 20.50
C GLU A 27 6.45 -6.29 20.63
N PRO A 28 7.27 -6.65 21.64
CA PRO A 28 8.63 -6.12 21.76
C PRO A 28 9.46 -6.30 20.48
N PRO A 29 10.26 -5.29 20.07
CA PRO A 29 10.62 -4.05 20.78
C PRO A 29 9.66 -2.85 20.53
N TYR A 30 8.51 -3.08 19.92
CA TYR A 30 7.55 -2.03 19.53
C TYR A 30 6.31 -1.97 20.45
N GLN A 31 6.39 -2.51 21.66
CA GLN A 31 5.26 -2.61 22.58
C GLN A 31 4.66 -1.28 23.05
N SER A 32 5.41 -0.19 22.89
CA SER A 32 4.94 1.17 23.16
C SER A 32 4.42 1.89 21.91
N SER A 33 4.44 1.23 20.76
CA SER A 33 3.95 1.75 19.50
C SER A 33 2.51 1.30 19.27
N HIS A 34 1.71 2.24 18.77
CA HIS A 34 0.35 2.00 18.32
C HIS A 34 0.17 2.65 16.95
N LYS A 35 -0.48 1.96 16.02
CA LYS A 35 -0.65 2.44 14.66
C LYS A 35 -2.07 2.23 14.18
N GLU A 36 -2.64 3.26 13.59
CA GLU A 36 -3.90 3.23 12.87
C GLU A 36 -3.59 3.47 11.38
N PRO A 37 -3.81 2.48 10.51
CA PRO A 37 -3.51 2.60 9.08
C PRO A 37 -4.67 3.26 8.33
N ASP A 38 -4.37 4.01 7.26
CA ASP A 38 -5.43 4.63 6.44
C ASP A 38 -6.29 3.57 5.73
N LEU A 39 -5.66 2.50 5.24
CA LEU A 39 -6.33 1.36 4.60
C LEU A 39 -5.52 0.09 4.83
N VAL A 40 -6.21 -1.04 4.96
CA VAL A 40 -5.59 -2.36 5.03
C VAL A 40 -6.24 -3.37 4.09
N VAL A 41 -5.46 -4.40 3.76
CA VAL A 41 -5.99 -5.70 3.31
C VAL A 41 -5.69 -6.72 4.39
N GLU A 42 -6.73 -7.38 4.88
CA GLU A 42 -6.67 -8.30 6.01
C GLU A 42 -7.40 -9.62 5.66
N PRO A 43 -6.70 -10.77 5.69
CA PRO A 43 -7.35 -12.06 5.67
C PRO A 43 -8.26 -12.24 6.89
N LEU A 44 -9.46 -12.77 6.69
CA LEU A 44 -10.44 -12.96 7.74
C LEU A 44 -9.86 -13.80 8.91
N GLY A 45 -9.90 -13.23 10.11
CA GLY A 45 -9.40 -13.88 11.33
C GLY A 45 -7.90 -13.70 11.57
N ALA A 46 -7.20 -12.92 10.76
CA ALA A 46 -5.81 -12.53 11.03
C ALA A 46 -5.72 -11.56 12.23
N LYS A 47 -4.59 -11.58 12.95
CA LYS A 47 -4.33 -10.64 14.05
C LYS A 47 -3.87 -9.28 13.51
N TYR A 48 -3.12 -9.29 12.41
CA TYR A 48 -2.64 -8.13 11.68
C TYR A 48 -3.01 -8.24 10.19
N PRO A 49 -3.14 -7.10 9.49
CA PRO A 49 -3.29 -7.09 8.05
C PRO A 49 -2.05 -7.64 7.35
N THR A 50 -2.22 -8.13 6.13
CA THR A 50 -1.09 -8.54 5.27
C THR A 50 -0.55 -7.38 4.46
N ILE A 51 -1.40 -6.41 4.11
CA ILE A 51 -1.01 -5.20 3.40
C ILE A 51 -1.54 -3.99 4.15
N VAL A 52 -0.66 -3.02 4.39
CA VAL A 52 -0.99 -1.72 4.98
C VAL A 52 -0.77 -0.62 3.94
N PHE A 53 -1.65 0.38 3.93
CA PHE A 53 -1.48 1.60 3.17
C PHE A 53 -1.44 2.79 4.13
N GLU A 54 -0.43 3.62 3.97
CA GLU A 54 -0.23 4.88 4.68
C GLU A 54 -0.18 6.02 3.65
N CYS A 55 -0.90 7.10 3.90
CA CYS A 55 -1.04 8.24 3.01
C CYS A 55 -0.68 9.54 3.73
N GLY A 56 0.51 10.08 3.44
CA GLY A 56 0.96 11.33 4.05
C GLY A 56 0.70 12.55 3.16
N TRP A 57 0.02 13.56 3.72
CA TRP A 57 -0.03 14.92 3.12
C TRP A 57 0.96 15.87 3.81
N SER A 58 0.72 16.21 5.06
CA SER A 58 1.59 17.08 5.87
C SER A 58 2.74 16.34 6.55
N GLU A 59 2.68 15.01 6.60
CA GLU A 59 3.67 14.20 7.28
C GLU A 59 5.00 14.19 6.54
N THR A 60 6.09 14.11 7.29
CA THR A 60 7.43 14.03 6.70
C THR A 60 7.68 12.62 6.18
N SER A 61 8.44 12.48 5.10
CA SER A 61 8.84 11.16 4.59
C SER A 61 9.58 10.34 5.65
N LYS A 62 10.32 10.98 6.55
CA LYS A 62 10.98 10.30 7.68
C LYS A 62 9.98 9.60 8.60
N LYS A 63 8.89 10.30 8.98
CA LYS A 63 7.86 9.72 9.85
C LYS A 63 7.16 8.53 9.17
N LEU A 64 6.80 8.67 7.89
CA LEU A 64 6.18 7.58 7.12
C LEU A 64 7.11 6.35 7.03
N ILE A 65 8.41 6.56 6.86
CA ILE A 65 9.39 5.46 6.86
C ILE A 65 9.48 4.81 8.25
N GLU A 66 9.47 5.59 9.34
CA GLU A 66 9.45 5.05 10.70
C GLU A 66 8.19 4.21 10.96
N ASP A 67 7.03 4.71 10.54
CA ASP A 67 5.75 4.02 10.62
C ASP A 67 5.74 2.71 9.82
N MET A 68 6.21 2.73 8.57
CA MET A 68 6.38 1.53 7.77
C MET A 68 7.30 0.51 8.43
N ARG A 69 8.40 0.94 9.07
CA ARG A 69 9.30 0.03 9.77
C ARG A 69 8.61 -0.66 10.94
N ILE A 70 7.79 0.06 11.70
CA ILE A 70 6.98 -0.51 12.79
C ILE A 70 6.02 -1.55 12.22
N TRP A 71 5.32 -1.25 11.13
CA TRP A 71 4.43 -2.20 10.47
C TRP A 71 5.15 -3.48 10.03
N ILE A 72 6.27 -3.36 9.31
CA ILE A 72 6.98 -4.52 8.77
C ILE A 72 7.65 -5.35 9.86
N LEU A 73 8.24 -4.72 10.88
CA LEU A 73 8.99 -5.43 11.92
C LEU A 73 8.10 -5.86 13.09
N GLY A 74 7.22 -4.98 13.55
CA GLY A 74 6.29 -5.26 14.66
C GLY A 74 5.13 -6.16 14.26
N GLY A 75 4.65 -6.04 13.01
CA GLY A 75 3.61 -6.91 12.45
C GLY A 75 4.14 -8.22 11.88
N ASN A 76 5.41 -8.55 12.08
CA ASN A 76 6.00 -9.80 11.62
C ASN A 76 5.41 -11.02 12.36
N PRO A 77 5.09 -12.13 11.65
CA PRO A 77 5.31 -12.37 10.23
C PRO A 77 4.15 -11.96 9.33
N GLU A 78 3.04 -11.45 9.87
CA GLU A 78 1.76 -11.31 9.15
C GLU A 78 1.75 -10.15 8.14
N VAL A 79 2.20 -8.95 8.51
CA VAL A 79 2.31 -7.81 7.59
C VAL A 79 3.36 -8.12 6.54
N GLN A 80 2.96 -8.33 5.29
CA GLN A 80 3.87 -8.63 4.17
C GLN A 80 4.37 -7.37 3.47
N LEU A 81 3.48 -6.39 3.29
CA LEU A 81 3.73 -5.21 2.47
C LEU A 81 3.19 -3.94 3.12
N VAL A 82 3.89 -2.83 2.88
CA VAL A 82 3.42 -1.48 3.25
C VAL A 82 3.53 -0.57 2.03
N PHE A 83 2.41 0.00 1.63
CA PHE A 83 2.35 1.08 0.64
C PHE A 83 2.44 2.42 1.37
N ILE A 84 3.34 3.28 0.92
CA ILE A 84 3.37 4.70 1.32
C ILE A 84 3.01 5.53 0.10
N ALA A 85 1.87 6.22 0.15
CA ALA A 85 1.54 7.30 -0.74
C ALA A 85 1.92 8.63 -0.08
N LYS A 86 2.75 9.43 -0.74
CA LYS A 86 3.17 10.73 -0.23
C LYS A 86 2.83 11.79 -1.24
N PHE A 87 2.17 12.85 -0.78
CA PHE A 87 1.88 14.04 -1.57
C PHE A 87 2.49 15.27 -0.93
N SER A 88 2.91 16.22 -1.75
CA SER A 88 3.45 17.50 -1.31
C SER A 88 2.85 18.62 -2.13
N ARG A 89 2.41 19.69 -1.46
CA ARG A 89 1.91 20.89 -2.12
C ARG A 89 3.06 21.83 -2.45
N LEU A 90 3.21 22.10 -3.74
CA LEU A 90 4.14 23.07 -4.31
C LEU A 90 3.49 24.47 -4.40
N THR A 91 4.29 25.44 -4.80
CA THR A 91 3.80 26.79 -5.13
C THR A 91 2.81 26.74 -6.30
N GLY A 92 1.84 27.66 -6.30
CA GLY A 92 0.83 27.74 -7.37
C GLY A 92 -0.24 26.65 -7.33
N SER A 93 -0.52 26.08 -6.15
CA SER A 93 -1.50 24.99 -5.98
C SER A 93 -1.21 23.75 -6.83
N ARG A 94 0.07 23.44 -7.03
CA ARG A 94 0.50 22.23 -7.73
C ARG A 94 0.84 21.13 -6.74
N ILE A 95 0.54 19.87 -7.04
CA ILE A 95 0.79 18.72 -6.18
C ILE A 95 1.74 17.76 -6.87
N GLU A 96 2.87 17.48 -6.22
CA GLU A 96 3.68 16.32 -6.55
C GLU A 96 3.30 15.15 -5.62
N GLY A 97 3.56 13.94 -6.08
CA GLY A 97 3.39 12.78 -5.21
C GLY A 97 3.97 11.52 -5.81
N TYR A 98 4.23 10.55 -4.93
CA TYR A 98 4.73 9.23 -5.28
C TYR A 98 4.07 8.15 -4.43
N VAL A 99 4.14 6.92 -4.91
CA VAL A 99 3.82 5.72 -4.14
C VAL A 99 5.03 4.82 -4.08
N GLU A 100 5.36 4.36 -2.88
CA GLU A 100 6.41 3.40 -2.59
C GLU A 100 5.81 2.12 -2.02
N LEU A 101 6.36 0.98 -2.43
CA LEU A 101 6.01 -0.32 -1.88
C LEU A 101 7.22 -0.86 -1.12
N TYR A 102 7.02 -1.14 0.16
CA TYR A 102 8.00 -1.77 1.03
C TYR A 102 7.61 -3.21 1.36
N GLY A 103 8.62 -4.04 1.54
CA GLY A 103 8.50 -5.42 2.03
C GLY A 103 9.75 -5.82 2.80
N ARG A 104 9.94 -7.12 3.03
CA ARG A 104 11.15 -7.66 3.66
C ARG A 104 12.16 -8.13 2.61
N ASP A 105 13.45 -7.90 2.88
CA ASP A 105 14.55 -8.52 2.16
C ASP A 105 14.86 -9.93 2.70
N GLU A 106 15.91 -10.55 2.17
CA GLU A 106 16.36 -11.90 2.56
C GLU A 106 16.79 -12.00 4.03
N ASN A 107 17.12 -10.87 4.68
CA ASN A 107 17.48 -10.78 6.09
C ASN A 107 16.27 -10.39 6.98
N CYS A 108 15.06 -10.45 6.44
CA CYS A 108 13.82 -9.99 7.08
C CYS A 108 13.79 -8.50 7.42
N GLN A 109 14.61 -7.68 6.77
CA GLN A 109 14.68 -6.23 7.01
C GLN A 109 13.79 -5.45 6.04
N PRO A 110 13.18 -4.33 6.48
CA PRO A 110 12.39 -3.47 5.61
C PRO A 110 13.22 -2.94 4.43
N THR A 111 12.75 -3.16 3.21
CA THR A 111 13.40 -2.70 1.98
C THR A 111 12.37 -2.14 0.99
N LEU A 112 12.80 -1.17 0.18
CA LEU A 112 11.99 -0.62 -0.90
C LEU A 112 11.97 -1.60 -2.08
N LEU A 113 10.79 -2.09 -2.44
CA LEU A 113 10.60 -3.00 -3.57
C LEU A 113 10.36 -2.23 -4.87
N THR A 114 9.55 -1.18 -4.82
CA THR A 114 9.30 -0.33 -5.99
C THR A 114 8.85 1.06 -5.59
N ARG A 115 9.09 2.03 -6.47
CA ARG A 115 8.60 3.40 -6.38
C ARG A 115 8.01 3.80 -7.73
N LYS A 116 6.88 4.52 -7.71
CA LYS A 116 6.23 5.10 -8.88
C LYS A 116 5.78 6.52 -8.57
N ASP A 117 6.09 7.45 -9.45
CA ASP A 117 5.62 8.82 -9.30
C ASP A 117 4.14 8.89 -9.72
N ILE A 118 3.33 9.58 -8.92
CA ILE A 118 1.92 9.84 -9.19
C ILE A 118 1.85 11.13 -10.02
N PHE A 119 2.44 12.20 -9.50
CA PHE A 119 2.54 13.52 -10.15
C PHE A 119 3.94 14.11 -10.00
N PRO A 120 4.53 14.68 -11.07
CA PRO A 120 4.13 14.51 -12.46
C PRO A 120 4.22 13.03 -12.88
N ALA A 121 3.35 12.60 -13.79
CA ALA A 121 3.56 11.33 -14.47
C ALA A 121 4.67 11.54 -15.52
N SER A 122 5.70 10.68 -15.53
CA SER A 122 6.72 10.73 -16.60
C SER A 122 6.09 10.37 -17.95
N GLN A 123 6.61 10.92 -19.06
CA GLN A 123 6.07 10.60 -20.39
C GLN A 123 6.13 9.09 -20.68
N SER A 124 7.22 8.43 -20.27
CA SER A 124 7.37 6.98 -20.36
C SER A 124 6.29 6.22 -19.58
N ASP A 125 5.84 6.74 -18.44
CA ASP A 125 4.77 6.13 -17.66
C ASP A 125 3.39 6.32 -18.31
N ILE A 126 3.18 7.43 -19.03
CA ILE A 126 1.93 7.64 -19.78
C ILE A 126 1.83 6.58 -20.88
N ASP A 127 2.93 6.27 -21.54
CA ASP A 127 2.97 5.37 -22.70
C ASP A 127 2.95 3.88 -22.30
N SER A 128 3.45 3.53 -21.10
CA SER A 128 3.71 2.12 -20.70
C SER A 128 2.72 1.53 -19.68
N GLU A 129 1.79 2.31 -19.14
CA GLU A 129 0.85 1.89 -18.08
C GLU A 129 1.57 1.25 -16.86
N PRO A 130 2.29 2.04 -16.05
CA PRO A 130 3.08 1.51 -14.94
C PRO A 130 2.20 0.76 -13.94
N LYS A 131 2.74 -0.36 -13.46
CA LYS A 131 2.09 -1.28 -12.53
C LYS A 131 2.99 -1.49 -11.31
N ILE A 132 2.36 -1.65 -10.14
CA ILE A 132 3.00 -2.20 -8.95
C ILE A 132 2.59 -3.67 -8.87
N ARG A 133 3.57 -4.57 -8.98
CA ARG A 133 3.34 -6.01 -8.96
C ARG A 133 3.46 -6.54 -7.53
N ILE A 134 2.45 -7.25 -7.07
CA ILE A 134 2.46 -8.02 -5.82
C ILE A 134 2.14 -9.49 -6.12
N THR A 135 2.38 -10.40 -5.18
CA THR A 135 2.03 -11.82 -5.33
C THR A 135 0.84 -12.21 -4.45
N ARG A 136 0.19 -13.31 -4.78
CA ARG A 136 -0.83 -13.94 -3.93
C ARG A 136 -0.30 -14.37 -2.58
N GLY A 137 0.94 -14.83 -2.52
CA GLY A 137 1.63 -15.11 -1.26
C GLY A 137 1.80 -13.85 -0.41
N GLN A 138 2.06 -12.69 -1.02
CA GLN A 138 2.12 -11.41 -0.28
C GLN A 138 0.73 -10.93 0.17
N LEU A 139 -0.29 -11.14 -0.66
CA LEU A 139 -1.67 -10.74 -0.36
C LEU A 139 -2.24 -11.52 0.84
N TRP A 140 -1.87 -12.80 0.97
CA TRP A 140 -2.42 -13.68 2.00
C TRP A 140 -1.47 -14.02 3.15
N GLY A 141 -0.16 -13.90 2.95
CA GLY A 141 0.84 -14.36 3.91
C GLY A 141 0.63 -15.83 4.29
N SER A 142 0.64 -16.13 5.59
CA SER A 142 0.37 -17.48 6.13
C SER A 142 -1.08 -17.94 5.99
N TYR A 143 -2.00 -17.05 5.61
CA TYR A 143 -3.43 -17.34 5.46
C TYR A 143 -3.79 -17.79 4.04
N LEU A 144 -2.80 -18.00 3.16
CA LEU A 144 -3.04 -18.44 1.78
C LEU A 144 -3.90 -19.71 1.74
N PRO A 145 -5.07 -19.70 1.07
CA PRO A 145 -5.93 -20.86 1.02
C PRO A 145 -5.22 -22.08 0.41
N LYS A 146 -5.45 -23.24 1.02
CA LYS A 146 -4.76 -24.47 0.65
C LYS A 146 -5.00 -24.82 -0.82
N GLY A 147 -3.91 -25.07 -1.56
CA GLY A 147 -3.96 -25.42 -2.98
C GLY A 147 -3.90 -24.22 -3.94
N GLN A 148 -3.89 -22.98 -3.44
CA GLN A 148 -3.63 -21.81 -4.27
C GLN A 148 -2.12 -21.59 -4.49
N ASN A 149 -1.76 -20.99 -5.64
CA ASN A 149 -0.39 -20.69 -5.98
C ASN A 149 0.03 -19.31 -5.45
N GLY A 150 0.90 -19.29 -4.44
CA GLY A 150 1.41 -18.04 -3.85
C GLY A 150 2.24 -17.19 -4.83
N SER A 151 2.73 -17.74 -5.94
CA SER A 151 3.52 -17.01 -6.93
C SER A 151 2.70 -16.27 -7.97
N ASP A 152 1.37 -16.42 -7.98
CA ASP A 152 0.51 -15.68 -8.89
C ASP A 152 0.67 -14.17 -8.67
N HIS A 153 0.77 -13.40 -9.75
CA HIS A 153 1.03 -11.97 -9.70
C HIS A 153 -0.26 -11.14 -9.86
N PHE A 154 -0.33 -10.04 -9.14
CA PHE A 154 -1.33 -8.98 -9.29
C PHE A 154 -0.63 -7.68 -9.66
N ASP A 155 -1.04 -7.11 -10.79
CA ASP A 155 -0.52 -5.84 -11.27
C ASP A 155 -1.51 -4.72 -10.93
N LEU A 156 -1.14 -3.88 -9.96
CA LEU A 156 -1.90 -2.71 -9.53
C LEU A 156 -1.57 -1.54 -10.48
N PRO A 157 -2.50 -1.09 -11.34
CA PRO A 157 -2.20 -0.04 -12.31
C PRO A 157 -2.10 1.32 -11.63
N VAL A 158 -0.94 1.95 -11.71
CA VAL A 158 -0.68 3.27 -11.11
C VAL A 158 -1.55 4.34 -11.77
N ASN A 159 -1.96 4.15 -13.02
CA ASN A 159 -2.86 5.08 -13.72
C ASN A 159 -4.26 5.18 -13.07
N VAL A 160 -4.76 4.09 -12.48
CA VAL A 160 -6.01 4.12 -11.71
C VAL A 160 -5.82 4.98 -10.46
N PHE A 161 -4.69 4.80 -9.76
CA PHE A 161 -4.34 5.63 -8.61
C PHE A 161 -4.20 7.11 -8.99
N ARG A 162 -3.50 7.42 -10.08
CA ARG A 162 -3.36 8.80 -10.62
C ARG A 162 -4.70 9.43 -10.97
N HIS A 163 -5.65 8.65 -11.51
CA HIS A 163 -6.98 9.14 -11.82
C HIS A 163 -7.70 9.61 -10.55
N TYR A 164 -7.80 8.75 -9.52
CA TYR A 164 -8.44 9.14 -8.25
C TYR A 164 -7.69 10.26 -7.52
N ALA A 165 -6.36 10.22 -7.50
CA ALA A 165 -5.57 11.29 -6.91
C ALA A 165 -5.84 12.64 -7.60
N ARG A 166 -6.01 12.65 -8.93
CA ARG A 166 -6.34 13.87 -9.69
C ARG A 166 -7.71 14.42 -9.30
N GLU A 167 -8.71 13.55 -9.20
CA GLU A 167 -10.05 13.95 -8.76
C GLU A 167 -10.00 14.57 -7.36
N CYS A 168 -9.30 13.93 -6.41
CA CYS A 168 -9.16 14.45 -5.05
C CYS A 168 -8.48 15.82 -4.99
N ILE A 169 -7.34 16.01 -5.68
CA ILE A 169 -6.64 17.31 -5.62
C ILE A 169 -7.40 18.41 -6.38
N SER A 170 -8.19 18.05 -7.41
CA SER A 170 -9.01 19.03 -8.13
C SER A 170 -10.10 19.62 -7.24
N GLN A 171 -10.70 18.83 -6.35
CA GLN A 171 -11.67 19.29 -5.36
C GLN A 171 -11.05 20.26 -4.34
N LEU A 172 -9.72 20.21 -4.17
CA LEU A 172 -8.93 21.12 -3.34
C LEU A 172 -8.44 22.36 -4.10
N GLY A 173 -8.87 22.55 -5.35
CA GLY A 173 -8.42 23.65 -6.22
C GLY A 173 -6.94 23.54 -6.59
N CYS A 174 -6.41 22.32 -6.65
CA CYS A 174 -5.02 22.03 -6.97
C CYS A 174 -4.90 21.23 -8.28
N GLU A 175 -3.74 21.30 -8.91
CA GLU A 175 -3.42 20.60 -10.16
C GLU A 175 -2.16 19.73 -10.00
N PRO A 176 -1.98 18.68 -10.81
CA PRO A 176 -0.72 17.95 -10.85
C PRO A 176 0.51 18.84 -11.14
N ALA A 177 1.61 18.54 -10.47
CA ALA A 177 2.95 19.08 -10.76
C ALA A 177 3.50 18.62 -12.12
#